data_AF-A0AAD4N5Y0-F1
#
_entry.id   AF-A0AAD4N5Y0-F1
#
_cell.length_a   1.000
_cell.length_b   1.000
_cell.length_c   1.000
_cell.angle_alpha   90.00
_cell.angle_beta   90.00
_cell.angle_gamma   90.00
#
_symmetry.space_group_name_H-M   'P 1'
#
loop_
_entity.id
_entity.type
_entity.pdbx_description
1 polymer ?
#
loop_
_entity_poly.entity_id
_entity_poly.type
_entity_poly.pdbx_seq_one_letter_code
_entity_poly.pdbx_strand_id
1 'polypeptide(L)'
;MSTTGLDIAPLKLEGLWNQLSEGVGEVFQVHNGMPATRFMDLYNMVYTYCTHTDENSPSHKTDLLLDVTGSSDLYDNILQYLDMYNHKLTKSLDGLYDQELLERYGEKWRNYVVGSMVLHGIFQYLNRHWVRRAIEAGNENVRVLYNLCVLKWKQNAFDSLNANMVNAILDMIDQARNGKVIRGEVIHGVLTSYIEIGVNGPDEATAKALPELGETMKKLSLYKHYFESKFLNKTRQYYAQEAGQLVQQNPVTAYMEKVQNRIEEERQRCLTYLDHSTEEPLAHCLNDVLIKDHLEWFQSEFEKLLINQKDVDLSRMYFLCERVPTGLDPMKATLENYIAKEGKKAIASIIESVNTNPKVFVSAALGVHDRFSQLIDTSFRQDSGFIEALDKGCTAFINNNAITEKFKSPSRSSDILCRYTNSILQKGSKIAEERETEDLLKQVMVIFKYIHDKDVFQKTYGKLLCRRLISDMSANSDAERSLLSKMKEMCGFEYVSKLTRMFSDACLSKDLTEKYKRVFDYAESESEVGFAVEHTVVPLSGIVLIFAYTSKGLKCVKSSPRIFWSHIPLNRLR
;
A
#
# COMPACT_ATOMS: atom_id res chain seq x y z
N MET A 1 4.32 -28.02 63.78
CA MET A 1 4.02 -29.18 64.64
C MET A 1 2.53 -29.42 64.65
N SER A 2 2.09 -30.41 63.88
CA SER A 2 0.94 -31.32 64.10
C SER A 2 0.61 -31.95 62.75
N THR A 3 1.42 -32.94 62.40
CA THR A 3 1.19 -33.93 61.36
C THR A 3 0.05 -34.83 61.80
N THR A 4 -1.16 -34.64 61.26
CA THR A 4 -2.16 -35.70 61.21
C THR A 4 -1.83 -36.54 59.99
N GLY A 5 -1.11 -37.65 60.21
CA GLY A 5 -0.87 -38.66 59.21
C GLY A 5 -2.19 -39.30 58.82
N LEU A 6 -2.54 -39.20 57.53
CA LEU A 6 -3.36 -40.21 56.90
C LEU A 6 -2.45 -41.41 56.64
N ASP A 7 -2.54 -42.42 57.50
CA ASP A 7 -2.00 -43.76 57.23
C ASP A 7 -2.75 -44.33 56.02
N ILE A 8 -2.18 -44.15 54.84
CA ILE A 8 -2.61 -44.86 53.63
C ILE A 8 -1.73 -46.11 53.55
N ALA A 9 -2.28 -47.26 53.95
CA ALA A 9 -1.68 -48.58 53.75
C ALA A 9 -1.23 -48.75 52.28
N PRO A 10 -0.21 -49.57 51.96
CA PRO A 10 0.29 -49.74 50.60
C PRO A 10 -0.85 -50.20 49.68
N LEU A 11 -1.44 -49.25 48.97
CA LEU A 11 -2.55 -49.49 48.05
C LEU A 11 -1.97 -50.21 46.84
N LYS A 12 -2.37 -51.46 46.64
CA LYS A 12 -2.19 -52.16 45.37
C LYS A 12 -2.74 -51.30 44.23
N LEU A 13 -2.05 -51.28 43.08
CA LEU A 13 -2.38 -50.47 41.89
C LEU A 13 -3.89 -50.45 41.56
N GLU A 14 -4.57 -51.60 41.65
CA GLU A 14 -6.02 -51.71 41.37
C GLU A 14 -6.90 -50.88 42.33
N GLY A 15 -6.55 -50.81 43.62
CA GLY A 15 -7.31 -50.05 44.63
C GLY A 15 -7.11 -48.55 44.48
N LEU A 16 -5.89 -48.13 44.18
CA LEU A 16 -5.55 -46.73 43.87
C LEU A 16 -6.23 -46.28 42.58
N TRP A 17 -6.17 -47.10 41.52
CA TRP A 17 -6.74 -46.78 40.21
C TRP A 17 -8.27 -46.64 40.26
N ASN A 18 -8.97 -47.42 41.10
CA ASN A 18 -10.42 -47.27 41.25
C ASN A 18 -10.81 -45.89 41.81
N GLN A 19 -10.09 -45.38 42.81
CA GLN A 19 -10.33 -44.04 43.37
C GLN A 19 -9.84 -42.92 42.44
N LEU A 20 -8.72 -43.17 41.76
CA LEU A 20 -8.12 -42.20 40.86
C LEU A 20 -8.89 -42.08 39.54
N SER A 21 -9.44 -43.16 38.99
CA SER A 21 -10.26 -43.14 37.77
C SER A 21 -11.60 -42.41 37.97
N GLU A 22 -12.18 -42.46 39.17
CA GLU A 22 -13.34 -41.65 39.55
C GLU A 22 -12.98 -40.15 39.51
N GLY A 23 -11.87 -39.78 40.15
CA GLY A 23 -11.38 -38.39 40.11
C GLY A 23 -10.95 -37.91 38.72
N VAL A 24 -10.36 -38.78 37.90
CA VAL A 24 -10.06 -38.49 36.48
C VAL A 24 -11.36 -38.30 35.69
N GLY A 25 -12.42 -39.04 36.02
CA GLY A 25 -13.76 -38.82 35.46
C GLY A 25 -14.37 -37.47 35.84
N GLU A 26 -14.18 -37.03 37.09
CA GLU A 26 -14.58 -35.69 37.53
C GLU A 26 -13.84 -34.59 36.75
N VAL A 27 -12.54 -34.77 36.47
CA VAL A 27 -11.72 -33.79 35.73
C VAL A 27 -12.33 -33.41 34.38
N PHE A 28 -12.86 -34.37 33.63
CA PHE A 28 -13.44 -34.12 32.31
C PHE A 28 -14.93 -33.73 32.34
N GLN A 29 -15.57 -33.74 33.51
CA GLN A 29 -16.97 -33.34 33.70
C GLN A 29 -17.13 -31.92 34.26
N VAL A 30 -16.12 -31.37 34.94
CA VAL A 30 -16.24 -30.07 35.60
C VAL A 30 -15.89 -28.92 34.65
N HIS A 31 -16.92 -28.19 34.22
CA HIS A 31 -16.80 -27.04 33.31
C HIS A 31 -15.97 -25.85 33.86
N ASN A 32 -15.80 -25.76 35.19
CA ASN A 32 -15.12 -24.64 35.87
C ASN A 32 -13.80 -25.06 36.57
N GLY A 33 -13.25 -26.22 36.22
CA GLY A 33 -12.06 -26.77 36.88
C GLY A 33 -12.32 -27.39 38.26
N MET A 34 -11.40 -28.23 38.70
CA MET A 34 -11.53 -29.00 39.95
C MET A 34 -11.26 -28.13 41.20
N PRO A 35 -12.03 -28.28 42.30
CA PRO A 35 -11.72 -27.60 43.56
C PRO A 35 -10.30 -27.91 44.05
N ALA A 36 -9.61 -26.89 44.61
CA ALA A 36 -8.21 -27.01 45.02
C ALA A 36 -7.96 -28.12 46.05
N THR A 37 -8.93 -28.39 46.94
CA THR A 37 -8.86 -29.50 47.91
C THR A 37 -8.83 -30.84 47.20
N ARG A 38 -9.79 -31.09 46.31
CA ARG A 38 -9.88 -32.33 45.53
C ARG A 38 -8.68 -32.53 44.60
N PHE A 39 -8.17 -31.45 44.00
CA PHE A 39 -6.95 -31.48 43.21
C PHE A 39 -5.74 -31.93 44.04
N MET A 40 -5.57 -31.36 45.24
CA MET A 40 -4.47 -31.72 46.14
C MET A 40 -4.58 -33.17 46.63
N ASP A 41 -5.79 -33.65 46.89
CA ASP A 41 -6.01 -35.05 47.27
C ASP A 41 -5.54 -36.00 46.16
N LEU A 42 -5.96 -35.74 44.91
CA LEU A 42 -5.55 -36.54 43.74
C LEU A 42 -4.05 -36.44 43.47
N TYR A 43 -3.47 -35.24 43.55
CA TYR A 43 -2.03 -35.04 43.39
C TYR A 43 -1.23 -35.79 44.46
N ASN A 44 -1.65 -35.71 45.72
CA ASN A 44 -1.00 -36.40 46.82
C ASN A 44 -1.09 -37.92 46.67
N MET A 45 -2.20 -38.46 46.14
CA MET A 45 -2.32 -39.88 45.83
C MET A 45 -1.34 -40.33 44.75
N VAL A 46 -1.20 -39.56 43.67
CA VAL A 46 -0.21 -39.84 42.61
C VAL A 46 1.22 -39.72 43.14
N TYR A 47 1.51 -38.67 43.91
CA TYR A 47 2.81 -38.42 44.53
C TYR A 47 3.20 -39.56 45.48
N THR A 48 2.28 -39.94 46.37
CA THR A 48 2.44 -41.05 47.32
C THR A 48 2.76 -42.31 46.55
N TYR A 49 1.95 -42.70 45.57
CA TYR A 49 2.20 -43.91 44.77
C TYR A 49 3.55 -43.89 44.04
N CYS A 50 3.91 -42.77 43.38
CA CYS A 50 5.18 -42.67 42.66
C CYS A 50 6.43 -42.62 43.57
N THR A 51 6.25 -42.34 44.87
CA THR A 51 7.34 -42.27 45.85
C THR A 51 7.41 -43.50 46.75
N HIS A 52 6.38 -44.35 46.76
CA HIS A 52 6.38 -45.61 47.49
C HIS A 52 7.27 -46.63 46.76
N THR A 53 8.37 -46.99 47.39
CA THR A 53 9.25 -48.09 46.98
C THR A 53 8.75 -49.39 47.61
N ASP A 54 8.30 -50.34 46.80
CA ASP A 54 8.02 -51.69 47.27
C ASP A 54 9.34 -52.35 47.70
N GLU A 55 9.57 -52.49 49.01
CA GLU A 55 10.77 -53.15 49.56
C GLU A 55 10.83 -54.67 49.25
N ASN A 56 9.82 -55.24 48.60
CA ASN A 56 9.70 -56.68 48.31
C ASN A 56 9.86 -57.07 46.82
N SER A 57 10.27 -56.16 45.93
CA SER A 57 10.48 -56.53 44.53
C SER A 57 11.81 -57.29 44.36
N PRO A 58 11.82 -58.55 43.90
CA PRO A 58 13.03 -59.35 43.82
C PRO A 58 14.00 -58.72 42.83
N SER A 59 15.23 -58.51 43.31
CA SER A 59 16.36 -57.96 42.60
C SER A 59 16.83 -58.86 41.45
N HIS A 60 16.09 -58.86 40.35
CA HIS A 60 16.60 -59.36 39.07
C HIS A 60 17.26 -58.20 38.30
N LYS A 61 18.60 -58.27 38.27
CA LYS A 61 19.47 -57.47 37.42
C LYS A 61 19.07 -57.65 35.95
N THR A 62 18.37 -56.67 35.42
CA THR A 62 18.32 -56.37 33.99
C THR A 62 18.36 -54.86 33.84
N ASP A 63 19.16 -54.36 32.90
CA ASP A 63 19.58 -52.97 32.67
C ASP A 63 18.46 -51.96 32.32
N LEU A 64 17.27 -52.06 32.92
CA LEU A 64 16.16 -51.14 32.73
C LEU A 64 15.76 -50.51 34.07
N LEU A 65 16.52 -49.49 34.48
CA LEU A 65 16.26 -48.58 35.61
C LEU A 65 14.96 -47.73 35.49
N LEU A 66 14.05 -48.09 34.59
CA LEU A 66 12.83 -47.34 34.26
C LEU A 66 11.58 -47.80 35.03
N ASP A 67 11.61 -48.98 35.67
CA ASP A 67 10.39 -49.70 36.09
C ASP A 67 10.25 -49.94 37.61
N VAL A 68 11.05 -49.27 38.44
CA VAL A 68 11.19 -49.59 39.88
C VAL A 68 9.95 -49.20 40.74
N THR A 69 8.97 -48.46 40.19
CA THR A 69 7.89 -47.83 40.99
C THR A 69 6.46 -47.99 40.45
N GLY A 70 6.17 -48.96 39.56
CA GLY A 70 4.81 -49.17 38.99
C GLY A 70 4.25 -47.96 38.22
N SER A 71 5.11 -46.99 37.92
CA SER A 71 4.76 -45.72 37.26
C SER A 71 4.46 -45.89 35.77
N SER A 72 4.98 -46.96 35.15
CA SER A 72 4.62 -47.39 33.79
C SER A 72 3.18 -47.90 33.74
N ASP A 73 2.80 -48.79 34.65
CA ASP A 73 1.44 -49.35 34.71
C ASP A 73 0.38 -48.26 34.97
N LEU A 74 0.70 -47.27 35.81
CA LEU A 74 -0.17 -46.11 36.03
C LEU A 74 -0.35 -45.27 34.75
N TYR A 75 0.71 -45.09 33.95
CA TYR A 75 0.63 -44.39 32.68
C TYR A 75 -0.22 -45.15 31.66
N ASP A 76 -0.08 -46.47 31.58
CA ASP A 76 -0.86 -47.33 30.68
C ASP A 76 -2.35 -47.37 31.06
N ASN A 77 -2.67 -47.36 32.35
CA ASN A 77 -4.04 -47.25 32.84
C ASN A 77 -4.68 -45.91 32.42
N ILE A 78 -3.95 -44.80 32.47
CA ILE A 78 -4.41 -43.49 31.96
C ILE A 78 -4.64 -43.56 30.46
N LEU A 79 -3.73 -44.20 29.71
CA LEU A 79 -3.85 -44.34 28.26
C LEU A 79 -5.12 -45.10 27.88
N GLN A 80 -5.39 -46.24 28.53
CA GLN A 80 -6.60 -47.03 28.30
C GLN A 80 -7.87 -46.26 28.67
N TYR A 81 -7.85 -45.51 29.78
CA TYR A 81 -8.97 -44.68 30.18
C TYR A 81 -9.26 -43.58 29.16
N LEU A 82 -8.23 -42.86 28.69
CA LEU A 82 -8.37 -41.82 27.68
C LEU A 82 -8.93 -42.38 26.36
N ASP A 83 -8.53 -43.60 25.96
CA ASP A 83 -9.09 -44.27 24.79
C ASP A 83 -10.59 -44.58 24.97
N MET A 84 -10.96 -45.20 26.09
CA MET A 84 -12.36 -45.52 26.40
C MET A 84 -13.22 -44.26 26.50
N TYR A 85 -12.72 -43.22 27.16
CA TYR A 85 -13.41 -41.96 27.35
C TYR A 85 -13.63 -41.22 26.02
N ASN A 86 -12.58 -41.09 25.21
CA ASN A 86 -12.69 -40.45 23.89
C ASN A 86 -13.60 -41.24 22.96
N HIS A 87 -13.56 -42.58 22.96
CA HIS A 87 -14.48 -43.39 22.15
C HIS A 87 -15.95 -43.21 22.57
N LYS A 88 -16.23 -43.09 23.88
CA LYS A 88 -17.58 -42.77 24.38
C LYS A 88 -18.02 -41.36 23.98
N LEU A 89 -17.11 -40.39 24.00
CA LEU A 89 -17.38 -39.04 23.53
C LEU A 89 -17.68 -38.99 22.03
N THR A 90 -16.87 -39.65 21.20
CA THR A 90 -17.10 -39.72 19.75
C THR A 90 -18.44 -40.36 19.43
N LYS A 91 -18.81 -41.45 20.12
CA LYS A 91 -20.15 -42.06 20.01
C LYS A 91 -21.31 -41.12 20.34
N SER A 92 -21.10 -40.14 21.22
CA SER A 92 -22.13 -39.13 21.52
C SER A 92 -22.28 -38.06 20.44
N LEU A 93 -21.30 -37.96 19.54
CA LEU A 93 -21.30 -37.07 18.37
C LEU A 93 -21.77 -37.79 17.09
N ASP A 94 -21.87 -39.12 17.12
CA ASP A 94 -22.38 -39.91 16.00
C ASP A 94 -23.86 -39.54 15.71
N GLY A 95 -24.14 -39.26 14.43
CA GLY A 95 -25.49 -38.88 13.96
C GLY A 95 -25.82 -37.39 14.07
N LEU A 96 -24.90 -36.57 14.57
CA LEU A 96 -24.99 -35.10 14.48
C LEU A 96 -24.41 -34.61 13.15
N TYR A 97 -25.03 -33.57 12.59
CA TYR A 97 -24.62 -32.96 11.32
C TYR A 97 -24.57 -31.43 11.42
N ASP A 98 -23.93 -30.80 10.43
CA ASP A 98 -23.91 -29.35 10.22
C ASP A 98 -23.49 -28.55 11.47
N GLN A 99 -24.23 -27.47 11.77
CA GLN A 99 -23.93 -26.57 12.88
C GLN A 99 -24.02 -27.25 14.25
N GLU A 100 -24.94 -28.20 14.43
CA GLU A 100 -25.09 -28.90 15.71
C GLU A 100 -23.85 -29.75 16.02
N LEU A 101 -23.30 -30.43 15.01
CA LEU A 101 -22.04 -31.16 15.14
C LEU A 101 -20.91 -30.24 15.61
N LEU A 102 -20.77 -29.06 14.98
CA LEU A 102 -19.69 -28.13 15.29
C LEU A 102 -19.83 -27.52 16.69
N GLU A 103 -21.04 -27.15 17.10
CA GLU A 103 -21.31 -26.62 18.44
C GLU A 103 -20.98 -27.65 19.53
N ARG A 104 -21.47 -28.89 19.36
CA ARG A 104 -21.22 -29.98 20.31
C ARG A 104 -19.76 -30.38 20.33
N TYR A 105 -19.12 -30.51 19.16
CA TYR A 105 -17.69 -30.82 19.09
C TYR A 105 -16.86 -29.72 19.77
N GLY A 106 -17.11 -28.45 19.45
CA GLY A 106 -16.40 -27.32 20.05
C GLY A 106 -16.56 -27.24 21.57
N GLU A 107 -17.77 -27.54 22.08
CA GLU A 107 -18.02 -27.64 23.52
C GLU A 107 -17.22 -28.79 24.17
N LYS A 108 -17.28 -29.99 23.58
CA LYS A 108 -16.56 -31.16 24.09
C LYS A 108 -15.05 -30.95 24.04
N TRP A 109 -14.52 -30.38 22.96
CA TRP A 109 -13.11 -30.03 22.83
C TRP A 109 -12.66 -29.07 23.92
N ARG A 110 -13.40 -27.97 24.13
CA ARG A 110 -13.05 -26.97 25.15
C ARG A 110 -13.00 -27.58 26.56
N ASN A 111 -14.01 -28.38 26.90
CA ASN A 111 -14.06 -29.08 28.18
C ASN A 111 -12.91 -30.10 28.31
N TYR A 112 -12.59 -30.79 27.22
CA TYR A 112 -11.51 -31.77 27.17
C TYR A 112 -10.13 -31.13 27.34
N VAL A 113 -9.88 -29.97 26.71
CA VAL A 113 -8.62 -29.21 26.87
C VAL A 113 -8.44 -28.76 28.31
N VAL A 114 -9.48 -28.16 28.92
CA VAL A 114 -9.44 -27.75 30.34
C VAL A 114 -9.19 -28.96 31.24
N GLY A 115 -9.91 -30.07 31.01
CA GLY A 115 -9.70 -31.32 31.75
C GLY A 115 -8.27 -31.86 31.57
N SER A 116 -7.72 -31.80 30.36
CA SER A 116 -6.37 -32.26 30.05
C SER A 116 -5.30 -31.43 30.77
N MET A 117 -5.50 -30.13 30.95
CA MET A 117 -4.59 -29.27 31.73
C MET A 117 -4.64 -29.61 33.22
N VAL A 118 -5.83 -29.84 33.78
CA VAL A 118 -5.99 -30.25 35.18
C VAL A 118 -5.38 -31.64 35.40
N LEU A 119 -5.62 -32.58 34.49
CA LEU A 119 -5.03 -33.92 34.52
C LEU A 119 -3.49 -33.84 34.46
N HIS A 120 -2.94 -33.03 33.56
CA HIS A 120 -1.51 -32.78 33.48
C HIS A 120 -0.93 -32.28 34.83
N GLY A 121 -1.66 -31.40 35.52
CA GLY A 121 -1.30 -30.89 36.84
C GLY A 121 -1.34 -31.94 37.96
N ILE A 122 -2.41 -32.76 38.02
CA ILE A 122 -2.54 -33.86 38.99
C ILE A 122 -1.36 -34.82 38.87
N PHE A 123 -0.93 -35.09 37.65
CA PHE A 123 0.17 -36.00 37.34
C PHE A 123 1.52 -35.29 37.12
N GLN A 124 1.69 -34.06 37.62
CA GLN A 124 2.92 -33.29 37.40
C GLN A 124 4.17 -34.02 37.93
N TYR A 125 4.05 -34.75 39.05
CA TYR A 125 5.16 -35.54 39.58
C TYR A 125 5.56 -36.67 38.61
N LEU A 126 4.58 -37.41 38.09
CA LEU A 126 4.78 -38.46 37.09
C LEU A 126 5.42 -37.88 35.81
N ASN A 127 4.92 -36.74 35.33
CA ASN A 127 5.46 -36.02 34.17
C ASN A 127 6.94 -35.65 34.37
N ARG A 128 7.29 -35.13 35.55
CA ARG A 128 8.65 -34.63 35.85
C ARG A 128 9.67 -35.75 36.02
N HIS A 129 9.29 -36.85 36.66
CA HIS A 129 10.24 -37.86 37.15
C HIS A 129 10.26 -39.13 36.30
N TRP A 130 9.13 -39.64 35.85
CA TRP A 130 9.07 -40.86 35.05
C TRP A 130 8.98 -40.56 33.54
N VAL A 131 7.99 -39.77 33.11
CA VAL A 131 7.75 -39.46 31.68
C VAL A 131 8.98 -38.81 31.05
N ARG A 132 9.59 -37.83 31.73
CA ARG A 132 10.81 -37.18 31.25
C ARG A 132 11.97 -38.17 31.05
N ARG A 133 12.17 -39.09 31.99
CA ARG A 133 13.23 -40.11 31.88
C ARG A 133 12.94 -41.12 30.78
N ALA A 134 11.68 -41.51 30.59
CA ALA A 134 11.28 -42.38 29.49
C ALA A 134 11.52 -41.74 28.12
N ILE A 135 11.26 -40.44 27.98
CA ILE A 135 11.58 -39.66 26.77
C ILE A 135 13.10 -39.58 26.57
N GLU A 136 13.87 -39.26 27.62
CA GLU A 136 15.35 -39.18 27.56
C GLU A 136 15.99 -40.55 27.23
N ALA A 137 15.34 -41.66 27.60
CA ALA A 137 15.74 -43.02 27.26
C ALA A 137 15.36 -43.44 25.82
N GLY A 138 14.71 -42.56 25.05
CA GLY A 138 14.37 -42.80 23.65
C GLY A 138 13.05 -43.56 23.41
N ASN A 139 12.15 -43.62 24.40
CA ASN A 139 10.83 -44.23 24.18
C ASN A 139 9.89 -43.27 23.43
N GLU A 140 9.73 -43.49 22.12
CA GLU A 140 8.92 -42.65 21.22
C GLU A 140 7.41 -42.67 21.55
N ASN A 141 6.94 -43.68 22.29
CA ASN A 141 5.53 -43.85 22.65
C ASN A 141 5.13 -43.06 23.90
N VAL A 142 6.10 -42.57 24.68
CA VAL A 142 5.84 -41.84 25.92
C VAL A 142 5.88 -40.34 25.67
N ARG A 143 4.81 -39.65 26.07
CA ARG A 143 4.67 -38.20 25.94
C ARG A 143 4.17 -37.59 27.24
N VAL A 144 4.48 -36.31 27.43
CA VAL A 144 3.85 -35.49 28.48
C VAL A 144 2.33 -35.64 28.40
N LEU A 145 1.68 -35.84 29.54
CA LEU A 145 0.26 -36.23 29.57
C LEU A 145 -0.68 -35.28 28.82
N TYR A 146 -0.38 -33.98 28.79
CA TYR A 146 -1.15 -33.03 27.99
C TYR A 146 -1.10 -33.38 26.49
N ASN A 147 0.11 -33.59 25.96
CA ASN A 147 0.34 -33.97 24.57
C ASN A 147 -0.25 -35.35 24.27
N LEU A 148 -0.22 -36.28 25.23
CA LEU A 148 -0.90 -37.56 25.12
C LEU A 148 -2.42 -37.38 24.99
N CYS A 149 -3.04 -36.55 25.83
CA CYS A 149 -4.47 -36.29 25.77
C CYS A 149 -4.87 -35.72 24.41
N VAL A 150 -4.11 -34.74 23.90
CA VAL A 150 -4.33 -34.14 22.57
C VAL A 150 -4.15 -35.17 21.46
N LEU A 151 -3.13 -36.04 21.54
CA LEU A 151 -2.91 -37.12 20.57
C LEU A 151 -4.07 -38.12 20.57
N LYS A 152 -4.55 -38.53 21.75
CA LYS A 152 -5.68 -39.46 21.86
C LYS A 152 -6.98 -38.86 21.36
N TRP A 153 -7.21 -37.56 21.58
CA TRP A 153 -8.32 -36.86 20.94
C TRP A 153 -8.20 -36.88 19.42
N LYS A 154 -6.99 -36.60 18.89
CA LYS A 154 -6.75 -36.62 17.45
C LYS A 154 -7.16 -37.97 16.84
N GLN A 155 -6.60 -39.06 17.37
CA GLN A 155 -6.80 -40.41 16.86
C GLN A 155 -8.25 -40.91 17.00
N ASN A 156 -8.89 -40.63 18.14
CA ASN A 156 -10.19 -41.25 18.48
C ASN A 156 -11.40 -40.38 18.13
N ALA A 157 -11.24 -39.07 17.96
CA ALA A 157 -12.35 -38.13 17.70
C ALA A 157 -12.11 -37.26 16.47
N PHE A 158 -10.96 -36.59 16.37
CA PHE A 158 -10.70 -35.65 15.28
C PHE A 158 -10.65 -36.35 13.92
N ASP A 159 -9.84 -37.40 13.76
CA ASP A 159 -9.59 -38.04 12.47
C ASP A 159 -10.87 -38.63 11.84
N SER A 160 -11.80 -39.13 12.67
CA SER A 160 -13.10 -39.66 12.22
C SER A 160 -14.11 -38.57 11.85
N LEU A 161 -14.13 -37.45 12.59
CA LEU A 161 -15.12 -36.38 12.41
C LEU A 161 -14.68 -35.28 11.44
N ASN A 162 -13.36 -35.14 11.20
CA ASN A 162 -12.75 -34.05 10.44
C ASN A 162 -13.40 -33.82 9.06
N ALA A 163 -13.66 -34.88 8.29
CA ALA A 163 -14.28 -34.75 6.97
C ALA A 163 -15.67 -34.06 7.04
N ASN A 164 -16.50 -34.47 7.99
CA ASN A 164 -17.84 -33.91 8.19
C ASN A 164 -17.76 -32.48 8.76
N MET A 165 -16.85 -32.24 9.70
CA MET A 165 -16.64 -30.90 10.27
C MET A 165 -16.19 -29.89 9.20
N VAL A 166 -15.23 -30.25 8.35
CA VAL A 166 -14.77 -29.36 7.28
C VAL A 166 -15.90 -29.04 6.32
N ASN A 167 -16.69 -30.04 5.89
CA ASN A 167 -17.83 -29.80 5.01
C ASN A 167 -18.87 -28.87 5.66
N ALA A 168 -19.21 -29.11 6.93
CA ALA A 168 -20.14 -28.27 7.69
C ALA A 168 -19.64 -26.83 7.82
N ILE A 169 -18.35 -26.62 8.13
CA ILE A 169 -17.75 -25.28 8.20
C ILE A 169 -17.85 -24.58 6.84
N LEU A 170 -17.49 -25.27 5.75
CA LEU A 170 -17.54 -24.70 4.41
C LEU A 170 -18.96 -24.34 3.99
N ASP A 171 -19.95 -25.17 4.33
CA ASP A 171 -21.36 -24.88 4.05
C ASP A 171 -21.89 -23.72 4.88
N MET A 172 -21.47 -23.57 6.15
CA MET A 172 -21.77 -22.39 6.95
C MET A 172 -21.18 -21.11 6.34
N ILE A 173 -19.95 -21.17 5.81
CA ILE A 173 -19.33 -20.02 5.14
C ILE A 173 -20.10 -19.65 3.87
N ASP A 174 -20.50 -20.62 3.05
CA ASP A 174 -21.30 -20.34 1.86
C ASP A 174 -22.69 -19.79 2.20
N GLN A 175 -23.29 -20.26 3.29
CA GLN A 175 -24.52 -19.66 3.81
C GLN A 175 -24.33 -18.19 4.21
N ALA A 176 -23.18 -17.85 4.82
CA ALA A 176 -22.84 -16.47 5.16
C ALA A 176 -22.62 -15.60 3.92
N ARG A 177 -22.00 -16.13 2.86
CA ARG A 177 -21.84 -15.44 1.57
C ARG A 177 -23.18 -15.12 0.92
N ASN A 178 -24.16 -16.01 1.10
CA ASN A 178 -25.54 -15.85 0.65
C ASN A 178 -26.40 -14.97 1.59
N GLY A 179 -25.80 -14.32 2.60
CA GLY A 179 -26.48 -13.37 3.47
C GLY A 179 -27.19 -13.96 4.68
N LYS A 180 -27.01 -15.26 4.98
CA LYS A 180 -27.53 -15.83 6.23
C LYS A 180 -26.63 -15.42 7.40
N VAL A 181 -27.25 -15.12 8.54
CA VAL A 181 -26.52 -14.84 9.79
C VAL A 181 -25.99 -16.16 10.35
N ILE A 182 -24.67 -16.25 10.52
CA ILE A 182 -24.00 -17.43 11.07
C ILE A 182 -23.30 -17.11 12.40
N ARG A 183 -23.07 -18.14 13.22
CA ARG A 183 -22.27 -18.03 14.45
C ARG A 183 -20.78 -18.26 14.14
N GLY A 184 -20.08 -17.18 13.77
CA GLY A 184 -18.64 -17.24 13.45
C GLY A 184 -17.76 -17.79 14.60
N GLU A 185 -18.17 -17.58 15.86
CA GLU A 185 -17.50 -18.11 17.05
C GLU A 185 -17.40 -19.64 17.06
N VAL A 186 -18.40 -20.34 16.50
CA VAL A 186 -18.40 -21.80 16.41
C VAL A 186 -17.31 -22.26 15.44
N ILE A 187 -17.20 -21.60 14.28
CA ILE A 187 -16.15 -21.88 13.29
C ILE A 187 -14.77 -21.64 13.92
N HIS A 188 -14.59 -20.48 14.55
CA HIS A 188 -13.31 -20.13 15.19
C HIS A 188 -12.91 -21.11 16.30
N GLY A 189 -13.87 -21.52 17.14
CA GLY A 189 -13.62 -22.48 18.22
C GLY A 189 -13.19 -23.85 17.70
N VAL A 190 -13.82 -24.33 16.61
CA VAL A 190 -13.44 -25.58 15.97
C VAL A 190 -12.08 -25.45 15.29
N LEU A 191 -11.79 -24.37 14.55
CA LEU A 191 -10.51 -24.18 13.87
C LEU A 191 -9.33 -24.01 14.83
N THR A 192 -9.55 -23.38 15.99
CA THR A 192 -8.53 -23.33 17.07
C THR A 192 -8.10 -24.73 17.51
N SER A 193 -9.01 -25.72 17.49
CA SER A 193 -8.65 -27.12 17.79
C SER A 193 -7.64 -27.71 16.80
N TYR A 194 -7.70 -27.34 15.51
CA TYR A 194 -6.77 -27.84 14.49
C TYR A 194 -5.34 -27.36 14.75
N ILE A 195 -5.22 -26.11 15.21
CA ILE A 195 -3.94 -25.48 15.55
C ILE A 195 -3.37 -26.14 16.81
N GLU A 196 -4.18 -26.29 17.85
CA GLU A 196 -3.75 -26.86 19.12
C GLU A 196 -3.35 -28.35 19.01
N ILE A 197 -4.09 -29.12 18.20
CA ILE A 197 -3.73 -30.50 17.85
C ILE A 197 -2.43 -30.53 17.04
N GLY A 198 -2.24 -29.60 16.10
CA GLY A 198 -1.02 -29.49 15.30
C GLY A 198 0.23 -29.12 16.12
N VAL A 199 0.08 -28.33 17.18
CA VAL A 199 1.18 -27.92 18.08
C VAL A 199 1.58 -29.05 19.03
N ASN A 200 0.59 -29.71 19.65
CA ASN A 200 0.82 -30.59 20.81
C ASN A 200 0.72 -32.09 20.48
N GLY A 201 0.17 -32.45 19.31
CA GLY A 201 0.03 -33.83 18.84
C GLY A 201 0.84 -34.16 17.58
N PRO A 202 2.12 -33.75 17.43
CA PRO A 202 2.87 -34.11 16.24
C PRO A 202 3.01 -35.64 16.17
N ASP A 203 2.57 -36.22 15.06
CA ASP A 203 3.09 -37.52 14.63
C ASP A 203 4.48 -37.30 14.06
N GLU A 204 5.43 -38.17 14.43
CA GLU A 204 6.76 -38.21 13.83
C GLU A 204 6.70 -38.23 12.30
N ALA A 205 5.67 -38.85 11.70
CA ALA A 205 5.48 -38.88 10.24
C ALA A 205 5.32 -37.46 9.64
N THR A 206 4.57 -36.58 10.30
CA THR A 206 4.37 -35.18 9.87
C THR A 206 5.62 -34.33 10.13
N ALA A 207 6.35 -34.62 11.21
CA ALA A 207 7.60 -33.93 11.55
C ALA A 207 8.79 -34.38 10.68
N LYS A 208 8.84 -35.65 10.26
CA LYS A 208 9.86 -36.25 9.38
C LYS A 208 9.61 -35.96 7.90
N ALA A 209 8.36 -35.84 7.45
CA ALA A 209 8.05 -35.51 6.06
C ALA A 209 8.44 -34.08 5.66
N LEU A 210 8.54 -33.15 6.62
CA LEU A 210 8.70 -31.71 6.38
C LEU A 210 9.75 -31.09 7.34
N PRO A 211 11.03 -31.50 7.28
CA PRO A 211 12.08 -31.04 8.20
C PRO A 211 12.50 -29.58 7.96
N GLU A 212 12.26 -29.02 6.76
CA GLU A 212 12.73 -27.70 6.33
C GLU A 212 11.78 -26.52 6.67
N LEU A 213 10.64 -26.78 7.30
CA LEU A 213 9.64 -25.74 7.59
C LEU A 213 9.86 -25.09 8.95
N GLY A 214 9.78 -23.75 8.99
CA GLY A 214 9.89 -22.96 10.21
C GLY A 214 8.87 -23.37 11.28
N GLU A 215 9.20 -23.10 12.54
CA GLU A 215 8.44 -23.56 13.72
C GLU A 215 6.94 -23.20 13.67
N THR A 216 6.59 -22.05 13.09
CA THR A 216 5.21 -21.59 12.87
C THR A 216 4.46 -22.43 11.83
N MET A 217 5.13 -22.91 10.77
CA MET A 217 4.49 -23.75 9.75
C MET A 217 4.20 -25.17 10.25
N LYS A 218 5.01 -25.69 11.20
CA LYS A 218 4.73 -26.98 11.85
C LYS A 218 3.43 -26.92 12.66
N LYS A 219 3.20 -25.81 13.37
CA LYS A 219 1.99 -25.57 14.20
C LYS A 219 0.70 -25.50 13.36
N LEU A 220 0.76 -24.92 12.16
CA LEU A 220 -0.41 -24.71 11.30
C LEU A 220 -0.61 -25.84 10.26
N SER A 221 0.22 -26.89 10.27
CA SER A 221 0.21 -27.94 9.25
C SER A 221 -1.15 -28.63 9.09
N LEU A 222 -1.81 -29.00 10.19
CA LEU A 222 -3.14 -29.63 10.17
C LEU A 222 -4.20 -28.67 9.63
N TYR A 223 -4.20 -27.42 10.08
CA TYR A 223 -5.12 -26.38 9.62
C TYR A 223 -4.98 -26.17 8.11
N LYS A 224 -3.76 -26.01 7.62
CA LYS A 224 -3.49 -25.77 6.19
C LYS A 224 -3.88 -26.96 5.32
N HIS A 225 -3.52 -28.17 5.76
CA HIS A 225 -3.75 -29.39 5.01
C HIS A 225 -5.23 -29.78 4.94
N TYR A 226 -5.91 -29.83 6.09
CA TYR A 226 -7.28 -30.33 6.16
C TYR A 226 -8.34 -29.29 5.84
N PHE A 227 -8.10 -28.01 6.17
CA PHE A 227 -9.08 -26.94 6.02
C PHE A 227 -8.69 -25.93 4.94
N GLU A 228 -7.59 -25.19 5.09
CA GLU A 228 -7.26 -24.01 4.24
C GLU A 228 -7.28 -24.35 2.75
N SER A 229 -6.63 -25.44 2.35
CA SER A 229 -6.59 -25.89 0.95
C SER A 229 -8.01 -26.14 0.39
N LYS A 230 -8.88 -26.82 1.15
CA LYS A 230 -10.26 -27.09 0.72
C LYS A 230 -11.10 -25.80 0.71
N PHE A 231 -10.90 -24.93 1.70
CA PHE A 231 -11.55 -23.63 1.79
C PHE A 231 -11.23 -22.75 0.58
N LEU A 232 -9.94 -22.62 0.22
CA LEU A 232 -9.52 -21.82 -0.93
C LEU A 232 -10.08 -22.40 -2.24
N ASN A 233 -10.09 -23.72 -2.41
CA ASN A 233 -10.66 -24.38 -3.59
C ASN A 233 -12.18 -24.15 -3.71
N LYS A 234 -12.94 -24.31 -2.63
CA LYS A 234 -14.39 -24.06 -2.64
C LYS A 234 -14.71 -22.58 -2.84
N THR A 235 -13.92 -21.68 -2.25
CA THR A 235 -14.00 -20.23 -2.46
C THR A 235 -13.77 -19.85 -3.92
N ARG A 236 -12.74 -20.44 -4.56
CA ARG A 236 -12.46 -20.25 -6.00
C ARG A 236 -13.66 -20.68 -6.84
N GLN A 237 -14.24 -21.85 -6.57
CA GLN A 237 -15.39 -22.35 -7.31
C GLN A 237 -16.63 -21.46 -7.13
N TYR A 238 -16.91 -21.05 -5.90
CA TYR A 238 -18.03 -20.15 -5.58
C TYR A 238 -17.94 -18.84 -6.36
N TYR A 239 -16.78 -18.16 -6.27
CA TYR A 239 -16.61 -16.87 -6.93
C TYR A 239 -16.45 -16.97 -8.44
N ALA A 240 -15.94 -18.09 -8.98
CA ALA A 240 -15.92 -18.30 -10.42
C ALA A 240 -17.33 -18.43 -11.00
N GLN A 241 -18.23 -19.10 -10.29
CA GLN A 241 -19.64 -19.20 -10.69
C GLN A 241 -20.35 -17.85 -10.57
N GLU A 242 -20.17 -17.13 -9.45
CA GLU A 242 -20.77 -15.80 -9.27
C GLU A 242 -20.24 -14.82 -10.33
N ALA A 243 -18.92 -14.81 -10.59
CA ALA A 243 -18.31 -13.94 -11.60
C ALA A 243 -18.85 -14.23 -13.01
N GLY A 244 -18.94 -15.51 -13.40
CA GLY A 244 -19.48 -15.89 -14.71
C GLY A 244 -20.92 -15.41 -14.94
N GLN A 245 -21.76 -15.43 -13.90
CA GLN A 245 -23.12 -14.88 -13.98
C GLN A 245 -23.11 -13.34 -14.07
N LEU A 246 -22.27 -12.69 -13.26
CA LEU A 246 -22.24 -11.23 -13.19
C LEU A 246 -21.71 -10.59 -14.47
N VAL A 247 -20.68 -11.18 -15.10
CA VAL A 247 -20.11 -10.70 -16.36
C VAL A 247 -21.13 -10.72 -17.49
N GLN A 248 -22.04 -11.71 -17.52
CA GLN A 248 -23.08 -11.80 -18.56
C GLN A 248 -24.23 -10.82 -18.34
N GLN A 249 -24.55 -10.50 -17.08
CA GLN A 249 -25.76 -9.76 -16.74
C GLN A 249 -25.52 -8.27 -16.48
N ASN A 250 -24.29 -7.86 -16.17
CA ASN A 250 -23.99 -6.53 -15.66
C ASN A 250 -22.92 -5.80 -16.49
N PRO A 251 -22.97 -4.46 -16.55
CA PRO A 251 -21.87 -3.68 -17.09
C PRO A 251 -20.63 -3.78 -16.19
N VAL A 252 -19.45 -3.51 -16.77
CA VAL A 252 -18.14 -3.53 -16.08
C VAL A 252 -18.16 -2.77 -14.76
N THR A 253 -18.77 -1.58 -14.74
CA THR A 253 -18.79 -0.72 -13.55
C THR A 253 -19.51 -1.36 -12.37
N ALA A 254 -20.65 -2.01 -12.63
CA ALA A 254 -21.42 -2.72 -11.60
C ALA A 254 -20.71 -4.00 -11.15
N TYR A 255 -20.04 -4.70 -12.08
CA TYR A 255 -19.19 -5.84 -11.73
C TYR A 255 -18.05 -5.43 -10.80
N MET A 256 -17.29 -4.39 -11.15
CA MET A 256 -16.17 -3.89 -10.35
C MET A 256 -16.62 -3.47 -8.95
N GLU A 257 -17.76 -2.79 -8.82
CA GLU A 257 -18.33 -2.42 -7.52
C GLU A 257 -18.64 -3.66 -6.67
N LYS A 258 -19.28 -4.67 -7.27
CA LYS A 258 -19.58 -5.91 -6.57
C LYS A 258 -18.32 -6.68 -6.17
N VAL A 259 -17.30 -6.73 -7.03
CA VAL A 259 -16.00 -7.35 -6.71
C VAL A 259 -15.32 -6.65 -5.54
N GLN A 260 -15.28 -5.31 -5.53
CA GLN A 260 -14.70 -4.54 -4.43
C GLN A 260 -15.39 -4.88 -3.10
N ASN A 261 -16.73 -4.94 -3.09
CA ASN A 261 -17.50 -5.30 -1.91
C ASN A 261 -17.22 -6.74 -1.46
N ARG A 262 -17.20 -7.70 -2.39
CA ARG A 262 -16.91 -9.12 -2.07
C ARG A 262 -15.54 -9.34 -1.47
N ILE A 263 -14.53 -8.64 -1.97
CA ILE A 263 -13.18 -8.72 -1.42
C ILE A 263 -13.15 -8.23 0.02
N GLU A 264 -13.82 -7.10 0.31
CA GLU A 264 -13.86 -6.56 1.68
C GLU A 264 -14.68 -7.46 2.61
N GLU A 265 -15.82 -7.98 2.15
CA GLU A 265 -16.61 -8.94 2.92
C GLU A 265 -15.80 -10.20 3.27
N GLU A 266 -15.06 -10.80 2.33
CA GLU A 266 -14.22 -11.97 2.60
C GLU A 266 -13.07 -11.65 3.54
N ARG A 267 -12.46 -10.46 3.41
CA ARG A 267 -11.41 -10.00 4.34
C ARG A 267 -11.96 -9.92 5.76
N GLN A 268 -13.16 -9.34 5.95
CA GLN A 268 -13.81 -9.27 7.26
C GLN A 268 -14.18 -10.65 7.80
N ARG A 269 -14.70 -11.55 6.96
CA ARG A 269 -14.97 -12.94 7.33
C ARG A 269 -13.70 -13.66 7.80
N CYS A 270 -12.59 -13.48 7.09
CA CYS A 270 -11.28 -14.03 7.46
C CYS A 270 -10.85 -13.54 8.84
N LEU A 271 -10.92 -12.23 9.09
CA LEU A 271 -10.54 -11.63 10.38
C LEU A 271 -11.46 -12.05 11.54
N THR A 272 -12.72 -12.40 11.25
CA THR A 272 -13.70 -12.74 12.29
C THR A 272 -13.48 -14.15 12.86
N TYR A 273 -13.13 -15.13 12.02
CA TYR A 273 -13.10 -16.53 12.46
C TYR A 273 -12.03 -17.44 11.84
N LEU A 274 -11.21 -16.96 10.89
CA LEU A 274 -10.09 -17.72 10.32
C LEU A 274 -8.75 -17.32 10.94
N ASP A 275 -7.72 -18.13 10.72
CA ASP A 275 -6.36 -17.78 11.12
C ASP A 275 -5.78 -16.71 10.18
N HIS A 276 -4.97 -15.79 10.72
CA HIS A 276 -4.36 -14.71 9.94
C HIS A 276 -3.47 -15.22 8.80
N SER A 277 -2.90 -16.42 8.92
CA SER A 277 -2.11 -17.03 7.84
C SER A 277 -2.89 -17.30 6.55
N THR A 278 -4.23 -17.29 6.60
CA THR A 278 -5.11 -17.47 5.43
C THR A 278 -5.40 -16.17 4.69
N GLU A 279 -5.15 -15.00 5.29
CA GLU A 279 -5.50 -13.69 4.70
C GLU A 279 -4.84 -13.47 3.34
N GLU A 280 -3.54 -13.69 3.25
CA GLU A 280 -2.78 -13.52 2.00
C GLU A 280 -3.14 -14.58 0.93
N PRO A 281 -3.19 -15.89 1.22
CA PRO A 281 -3.67 -16.90 0.27
C PRO A 281 -5.10 -16.64 -0.23
N LEU A 282 -6.00 -16.18 0.64
CA LEU A 282 -7.37 -15.84 0.28
C LEU A 282 -7.41 -14.62 -0.64
N ALA A 283 -6.65 -13.57 -0.32
CA ALA A 283 -6.54 -12.38 -1.16
C ALA A 283 -6.04 -12.72 -2.57
N HIS A 284 -5.01 -13.57 -2.69
CA HIS A 284 -4.52 -14.06 -3.98
C HIS A 284 -5.59 -14.85 -4.75
N CYS A 285 -6.28 -15.77 -4.07
CA CYS A 285 -7.35 -16.55 -4.67
C CYS A 285 -8.47 -15.67 -5.25
N LEU A 286 -8.90 -14.65 -4.49
CA LEU A 286 -9.93 -13.70 -4.94
C LEU A 286 -9.43 -12.82 -6.09
N ASN A 287 -8.18 -12.33 -6.02
CA ASN A 287 -7.59 -11.52 -7.08
C ASN A 287 -7.51 -12.30 -8.40
N ASP A 288 -7.14 -13.58 -8.36
CA ASP A 288 -7.10 -14.42 -9.55
C ASP A 288 -8.51 -14.54 -10.19
N VAL A 289 -9.48 -14.99 -9.40
CA VAL A 289 -10.80 -15.37 -9.93
C VAL A 289 -11.67 -14.18 -10.30
N LEU A 290 -11.65 -13.12 -9.47
CA LEU A 290 -12.56 -11.99 -9.65
C LEU A 290 -11.97 -10.88 -10.53
N ILE A 291 -10.65 -10.77 -10.61
CA ILE A 291 -9.96 -9.65 -11.28
C ILE A 291 -9.13 -10.17 -12.46
N LYS A 292 -8.15 -11.04 -12.22
CA LYS A 292 -7.18 -11.45 -13.24
C LYS A 292 -7.83 -12.14 -14.44
N ASP A 293 -8.77 -13.04 -14.20
CA ASP A 293 -9.50 -13.77 -15.26
C ASP A 293 -10.38 -12.83 -16.13
N HIS A 294 -10.66 -11.61 -15.67
CA HIS A 294 -11.50 -10.62 -16.33
C HIS A 294 -10.77 -9.30 -16.63
N LEU A 295 -9.44 -9.29 -16.52
CA LEU A 295 -8.63 -8.07 -16.58
C LEU A 295 -8.72 -7.37 -17.95
N GLU A 296 -8.72 -8.14 -19.04
CA GLU A 296 -8.85 -7.59 -20.40
C GLU A 296 -10.17 -6.83 -20.59
N TRP A 297 -11.26 -7.33 -19.98
CA TRP A 297 -12.56 -6.67 -20.04
C TRP A 297 -12.53 -5.31 -19.33
N PHE A 298 -11.87 -5.22 -18.17
CA PHE A 298 -11.70 -3.95 -17.46
C PHE A 298 -10.91 -2.96 -18.31
N GLN A 299 -9.77 -3.40 -18.84
CA GLN A 299 -8.89 -2.58 -19.66
C GLN A 299 -9.57 -2.08 -20.93
N SER A 300 -10.42 -2.90 -21.57
CA SER A 300 -11.18 -2.51 -22.76
C SER A 300 -12.22 -1.42 -22.52
N GLU A 301 -12.72 -1.30 -21.29
CA GLU A 301 -13.72 -0.30 -20.91
C GLU A 301 -13.10 1.02 -20.42
N PHE A 302 -11.79 1.02 -20.12
CA PHE A 302 -11.09 2.16 -19.56
C PHE A 302 -11.22 3.44 -20.41
N GLU A 303 -11.01 3.37 -21.73
CA GLU A 303 -11.17 4.55 -22.62
C GLU A 303 -12.60 5.10 -22.57
N LYS A 304 -13.62 4.23 -22.52
CA LYS A 304 -15.02 4.67 -22.44
C LYS A 304 -15.33 5.36 -21.12
N LEU A 305 -14.74 4.91 -20.01
CA LEU A 305 -14.88 5.58 -18.72
C LEU A 305 -14.21 6.97 -18.72
N LEU A 306 -13.07 7.11 -19.39
CA LEU A 306 -12.41 8.42 -19.59
C LEU A 306 -13.28 9.37 -20.42
N ILE A 307 -13.88 8.88 -21.52
CA ILE A 307 -14.79 9.66 -22.38
C ILE A 307 -16.01 10.15 -21.59
N ASN A 308 -16.60 9.27 -20.78
CA ASN A 308 -17.78 9.56 -19.99
C ASN A 308 -17.48 10.26 -18.65
N GLN A 309 -16.21 10.57 -18.36
CA GLN A 309 -15.76 11.27 -17.14
C GLN A 309 -16.22 10.59 -15.83
N LYS A 310 -16.18 9.25 -15.79
CA LYS A 310 -16.61 8.46 -14.64
C LYS A 310 -15.45 8.21 -13.65
N ASP A 311 -15.01 9.27 -12.97
CA ASP A 311 -13.80 9.26 -12.12
C ASP A 311 -13.88 8.26 -10.96
N VAL A 312 -15.06 8.11 -10.34
CA VAL A 312 -15.27 7.13 -9.25
C VAL A 312 -15.04 5.69 -9.76
N ASP A 313 -15.54 5.39 -10.96
CA ASP A 313 -15.36 4.07 -11.57
C ASP A 313 -13.91 3.85 -12.03
N LEU A 314 -13.23 4.90 -12.48
CA LEU A 314 -11.79 4.87 -12.81
C LEU A 314 -10.94 4.61 -11.57
N SER A 315 -11.25 5.25 -10.44
CA SER A 315 -10.55 4.98 -9.16
C SER A 315 -10.74 3.54 -8.70
N ARG A 316 -11.97 3.01 -8.84
CA ARG A 316 -12.25 1.60 -8.54
C ARG A 316 -11.49 0.67 -9.47
N MET A 317 -11.47 0.95 -10.77
CA MET A 317 -10.72 0.16 -11.74
C MET A 317 -9.23 0.14 -11.41
N TYR A 318 -8.64 1.29 -11.07
CA TYR A 318 -7.26 1.38 -10.60
C TYR A 318 -7.02 0.50 -9.37
N PHE A 319 -7.86 0.62 -8.33
CA PHE A 319 -7.74 -0.18 -7.11
C PHE A 319 -7.80 -1.68 -7.36
N LEU A 320 -8.63 -2.14 -8.30
CA LEU A 320 -8.72 -3.56 -8.64
C LEU A 320 -7.53 -4.01 -9.48
N CYS A 321 -7.17 -3.28 -10.52
CA CYS A 321 -6.08 -3.64 -11.44
C CYS A 321 -4.70 -3.58 -10.79
N GLU A 322 -4.49 -2.71 -9.79
CA GLU A 322 -3.23 -2.63 -9.00
C GLU A 322 -2.91 -3.95 -8.29
N ARG A 323 -3.96 -4.71 -7.90
CA ARG A 323 -3.82 -5.98 -7.18
C ARG A 323 -3.30 -7.12 -8.05
N VAL A 324 -3.24 -6.93 -9.36
CA VAL A 324 -2.72 -7.90 -10.32
C VAL A 324 -1.38 -7.38 -10.85
N PRO A 325 -0.29 -8.17 -10.79
CA PRO A 325 0.99 -7.79 -11.37
C PRO A 325 0.81 -7.39 -12.83
N THR A 326 1.37 -6.24 -13.24
CA THR A 326 1.27 -5.66 -14.60
C THR A 326 -0.15 -5.27 -15.06
N GLY A 327 -1.16 -5.31 -14.17
CA GLY A 327 -2.55 -5.03 -14.52
C GLY A 327 -2.82 -3.60 -15.00
N LEU A 328 -1.99 -2.65 -14.59
CA LEU A 328 -2.12 -1.22 -14.90
C LEU A 328 -1.42 -0.80 -16.20
N ASP A 329 -0.52 -1.62 -16.77
CA ASP A 329 0.35 -1.18 -17.86
C ASP A 329 -0.41 -0.81 -19.15
N PRO A 330 -1.42 -1.59 -19.59
CA PRO A 330 -2.27 -1.21 -20.73
C PRO A 330 -3.07 0.07 -20.46
N MET A 331 -3.46 0.32 -19.20
CA MET A 331 -4.21 1.52 -18.82
C MET A 331 -3.35 2.77 -18.93
N LYS A 332 -2.07 2.71 -18.52
CA LYS A 332 -1.11 3.83 -18.67
C LYS A 332 -0.95 4.22 -20.14
N ALA A 333 -0.74 3.23 -21.02
CA ALA A 333 -0.62 3.45 -22.46
C ALA A 333 -1.92 4.01 -23.07
N THR A 334 -3.08 3.53 -22.61
CA THR A 334 -4.38 4.03 -23.06
C THR A 334 -4.59 5.49 -22.61
N LEU A 335 -4.23 5.83 -21.36
CA LEU A 335 -4.32 7.19 -20.87
C LEU A 335 -3.40 8.14 -21.65
N GLU A 336 -2.15 7.75 -21.89
CA GLU A 336 -1.18 8.54 -22.68
C GLU A 336 -1.77 8.91 -24.05
N ASN A 337 -2.28 7.91 -24.79
CA ASN A 337 -2.88 8.09 -26.10
C ASN A 337 -4.15 8.94 -26.04
N TYR A 338 -4.99 8.73 -25.02
CA TYR A 338 -6.23 9.48 -24.84
C TYR A 338 -5.97 10.96 -24.56
N ILE A 339 -5.02 11.27 -23.67
CA ILE A 339 -4.60 12.65 -23.38
C ILE A 339 -4.08 13.34 -24.64
N ALA A 340 -3.25 12.65 -25.43
CA ALA A 340 -2.75 13.21 -26.69
C ALA A 340 -3.88 13.49 -27.69
N LYS A 341 -4.88 12.61 -27.78
CA LYS A 341 -6.05 12.74 -28.67
C LYS A 341 -6.97 13.90 -28.25
N GLU A 342 -7.32 13.97 -26.96
CA GLU A 342 -8.14 15.06 -26.42
C GLU A 342 -7.42 16.41 -26.49
N GLY A 343 -6.11 16.46 -26.18
CA GLY A 343 -5.29 17.66 -26.34
C GLY A 343 -5.24 18.18 -27.77
N LYS A 344 -5.04 17.29 -28.76
CA LYS A 344 -5.09 17.66 -30.18
C LYS A 344 -6.45 18.21 -30.59
N LYS A 345 -7.54 17.60 -30.12
CA LYS A 345 -8.92 18.04 -30.39
C LYS A 345 -9.20 19.41 -29.77
N ALA A 346 -8.77 19.64 -28.53
CA ALA A 346 -8.89 20.93 -27.86
C ALA A 346 -8.17 22.03 -28.66
N ILE A 347 -6.93 21.77 -29.10
CA ILE A 347 -6.16 22.72 -29.91
C ILE A 347 -6.77 22.92 -31.32
N ALA A 348 -7.34 21.87 -31.92
CA ALA A 348 -7.97 21.99 -33.23
C ALA A 348 -9.17 22.96 -33.23
N SER A 349 -9.90 23.05 -32.12
CA SER A 349 -11.05 23.96 -31.99
C SER A 349 -10.69 25.45 -31.96
N ILE A 350 -9.41 25.79 -31.74
CA ILE A 350 -8.96 27.17 -31.49
C ILE A 350 -8.07 27.75 -32.61
N ILE A 351 -7.86 27.02 -33.71
CA ILE A 351 -6.91 27.34 -34.80
C ILE A 351 -7.08 28.78 -35.33
N GLU A 352 -8.32 29.23 -35.50
CA GLU A 352 -8.62 30.56 -36.05
C GLU A 352 -8.37 31.68 -35.04
N SER A 353 -8.72 31.45 -33.78
CA SER A 353 -8.61 32.44 -32.71
C SER A 353 -7.20 32.66 -32.19
N VAL A 354 -6.30 31.67 -32.36
CA VAL A 354 -4.98 31.66 -31.73
C VAL A 354 -4.06 32.79 -32.20
N ASN A 355 -4.18 33.22 -33.45
CA ASN A 355 -3.34 34.29 -33.99
C ASN A 355 -3.74 35.66 -33.42
N THR A 356 -5.00 35.82 -33.06
CA THR A 356 -5.55 37.03 -32.45
C THR A 356 -5.35 37.03 -30.94
N ASN A 357 -5.49 35.86 -30.30
CA ASN A 357 -5.39 35.72 -28.86
C ASN A 357 -4.56 34.48 -28.45
N PRO A 358 -3.25 34.65 -28.20
CA PRO A 358 -2.37 33.58 -27.73
C PRO A 358 -2.79 32.94 -26.40
N LYS A 359 -3.59 33.62 -25.57
CA LYS A 359 -4.11 33.08 -24.30
C LYS A 359 -4.92 31.81 -24.51
N VAL A 360 -5.67 31.74 -25.60
CA VAL A 360 -6.59 30.62 -25.89
C VAL A 360 -5.81 29.30 -26.03
N PHE A 361 -4.59 29.33 -26.57
CA PHE A 361 -3.72 28.16 -26.62
C PHE A 361 -3.34 27.65 -25.24
N VAL A 362 -2.88 28.55 -24.37
CA VAL A 362 -2.44 28.21 -23.02
C VAL A 362 -3.63 27.73 -22.18
N SER A 363 -4.78 28.39 -22.25
CA SER A 363 -5.99 27.96 -21.56
C SER A 363 -6.50 26.59 -22.03
N ALA A 364 -6.47 26.30 -23.34
CA ALA A 364 -6.87 24.99 -23.87
C ALA A 364 -5.92 23.88 -23.43
N ALA A 365 -4.61 24.10 -23.50
CA ALA A 365 -3.62 23.11 -23.08
C ALA A 365 -3.66 22.86 -21.56
N LEU A 366 -3.81 23.91 -20.75
CA LEU A 366 -3.95 23.80 -19.30
C LEU A 366 -5.23 23.09 -18.90
N GLY A 367 -6.36 23.38 -19.56
CA GLY A 367 -7.62 22.71 -19.26
C GLY A 367 -7.54 21.18 -19.40
N VAL A 368 -6.79 20.70 -20.40
CA VAL A 368 -6.51 19.27 -20.58
C VAL A 368 -5.55 18.77 -19.49
N HIS A 369 -4.43 19.45 -19.27
CA HIS A 369 -3.45 19.07 -18.24
C HIS A 369 -4.09 18.97 -16.85
N ASP A 370 -4.82 20.00 -16.42
CA ASP A 370 -5.37 20.12 -15.07
C ASP A 370 -6.45 19.06 -14.84
N ARG A 371 -7.27 18.75 -15.85
CA ARG A 371 -8.28 17.68 -15.77
C ARG A 371 -7.65 16.33 -15.45
N PHE A 372 -6.59 15.96 -16.16
CA PHE A 372 -5.94 14.66 -15.97
C PHE A 372 -4.97 14.64 -14.79
N SER A 373 -4.36 15.78 -14.45
CA SER A 373 -3.58 15.94 -13.22
C SER A 373 -4.47 15.74 -11.99
N GLN A 374 -5.66 16.33 -11.96
CA GLN A 374 -6.65 16.12 -10.91
C GLN A 374 -7.16 14.66 -10.87
N LEU A 375 -7.38 14.04 -12.04
CA LEU A 375 -7.76 12.63 -12.11
C LEU A 375 -6.68 11.73 -11.47
N ILE A 376 -5.40 11.96 -11.80
CA ILE A 376 -4.29 11.17 -11.25
C ILE A 376 -4.14 11.38 -9.75
N ASP A 377 -4.30 12.62 -9.28
CA ASP A 377 -4.23 12.96 -7.86
C ASP A 377 -5.33 12.27 -7.05
N THR A 378 -6.58 12.39 -7.51
CA THR A 378 -7.76 11.92 -6.78
C THR A 378 -8.02 10.43 -6.95
N SER A 379 -7.86 9.90 -8.16
CA SER A 379 -8.34 8.55 -8.52
C SER A 379 -7.21 7.53 -8.59
N PHE A 380 -5.98 7.94 -8.93
CA PHE A 380 -4.83 7.05 -9.14
C PHE A 380 -3.71 7.25 -8.10
N ARG A 381 -3.98 7.95 -6.99
CA ARG A 381 -3.08 8.07 -5.82
C ARG A 381 -1.66 8.54 -6.17
N GLN A 382 -1.52 9.45 -7.15
CA GLN A 382 -0.21 9.94 -7.60
C GLN A 382 0.73 8.82 -8.11
N ASP A 383 0.18 7.78 -8.74
CA ASP A 383 0.96 6.70 -9.35
C ASP A 383 1.95 7.23 -10.40
N SER A 384 3.23 6.88 -10.25
CA SER A 384 4.31 7.40 -11.09
C SER A 384 4.16 7.04 -12.56
N GLY A 385 3.60 5.86 -12.88
CA GLY A 385 3.37 5.44 -14.26
C GLY A 385 2.26 6.22 -14.94
N PHE A 386 1.21 6.59 -14.21
CA PHE A 386 0.17 7.48 -14.74
C PHE A 386 0.63 8.94 -14.85
N ILE A 387 1.49 9.42 -13.94
CA ILE A 387 2.16 10.73 -14.08
C ILE A 387 3.04 10.76 -15.34
N GLU A 388 3.81 9.70 -15.59
CA GLU A 388 4.60 9.56 -16.81
C GLU A 388 3.72 9.56 -18.07
N ALA A 389 2.59 8.86 -18.04
CA ALA A 389 1.61 8.85 -19.14
C ALA A 389 1.02 10.25 -19.40
N LEU A 390 0.71 11.02 -18.36
CA LEU A 390 0.30 12.42 -18.49
C LEU A 390 1.40 13.26 -19.14
N ASP A 391 2.64 13.13 -18.66
CA ASP A 391 3.76 13.90 -19.16
C ASP A 391 4.05 13.60 -20.64
N LYS A 392 4.01 12.33 -21.04
CA LYS A 392 4.15 11.90 -22.44
C LYS A 392 3.00 12.38 -23.31
N GLY A 393 1.76 12.23 -22.85
CA GLY A 393 0.57 12.70 -23.55
C GLY A 393 0.58 14.21 -23.80
N CYS A 394 0.91 14.99 -22.77
CA CYS A 394 1.09 16.45 -22.86
C CYS A 394 2.20 16.84 -23.84
N THR A 395 3.37 16.19 -23.73
CA THR A 395 4.49 16.39 -24.66
C THR A 395 4.06 16.11 -26.10
N ALA A 396 3.29 15.06 -26.35
CA ALA A 396 2.85 14.68 -27.68
C ALA A 396 1.94 15.74 -28.31
N PHE A 397 0.88 16.20 -27.62
CA PHE A 397 -0.07 17.15 -28.23
C PHE A 397 0.43 18.60 -28.24
N ILE A 398 1.29 19.00 -27.29
CA ILE A 398 1.84 20.37 -27.27
C ILE A 398 2.78 20.58 -28.45
N ASN A 399 3.58 19.57 -28.82
CA ASN A 399 4.54 19.69 -29.92
C ASN A 399 3.95 19.28 -31.28
N ASN A 400 2.98 18.35 -31.30
CA ASN A 400 2.29 17.91 -32.53
C ASN A 400 0.78 18.14 -32.42
N ASN A 401 0.28 19.17 -33.09
CA ASN A 401 -1.14 19.54 -33.11
C ASN A 401 -1.53 20.21 -34.44
N ALA A 402 -2.82 20.48 -34.61
CA ALA A 402 -3.36 21.06 -35.82
C ALA A 402 -2.76 22.44 -36.18
N ILE A 403 -2.26 23.20 -35.20
CA ILE A 403 -1.58 24.49 -35.45
C ILE A 403 -0.18 24.24 -36.02
N THR A 404 0.61 23.36 -35.40
CA THR A 404 1.97 23.04 -35.88
C THR A 404 1.92 22.39 -37.26
N GLU A 405 0.91 21.59 -37.55
CA GLU A 405 0.64 21.01 -38.87
C GLU A 405 0.26 22.08 -39.91
N LYS A 406 -0.71 22.96 -39.59
CA LYS A 406 -1.15 24.04 -40.50
C LYS A 406 0.00 24.95 -40.93
N PHE A 407 0.90 25.27 -40.01
CA PHE A 407 2.05 26.14 -40.26
C PHE A 407 3.35 25.39 -40.61
N LYS A 408 3.29 24.05 -40.73
CA LYS A 408 4.44 23.16 -41.01
C LYS A 408 5.66 23.46 -40.13
N SER A 409 5.42 23.78 -38.86
CA SER A 409 6.48 24.18 -37.92
C SER A 409 6.16 23.66 -36.51
N PRO A 410 6.95 22.70 -35.98
CA PRO A 410 6.78 22.20 -34.61
C PRO A 410 7.03 23.29 -33.57
N SER A 411 7.88 24.26 -33.88
CA SER A 411 8.20 25.38 -33.01
C SER A 411 7.08 26.43 -32.90
N ARG A 412 5.95 26.24 -33.60
CA ARG A 412 4.82 27.19 -33.57
C ARG A 412 4.20 27.29 -32.17
N SER A 413 4.12 26.18 -31.43
CA SER A 413 3.66 26.17 -30.04
C SER A 413 4.56 27.03 -29.14
N SER A 414 5.88 26.97 -29.37
CA SER A 414 6.88 27.76 -28.67
C SER A 414 6.74 29.26 -28.95
N ASP A 415 6.52 29.66 -30.20
CA ASP A 415 6.26 31.06 -30.58
C ASP A 415 4.97 31.59 -29.94
N ILE A 416 3.88 30.80 -29.95
CA ILE A 416 2.59 31.20 -29.35
C ILE A 416 2.73 31.39 -27.84
N LEU A 417 3.38 30.45 -27.15
CA LEU A 417 3.64 30.57 -25.72
C LEU A 417 4.43 31.84 -25.43
N CYS A 418 5.50 32.09 -26.21
CA CYS A 418 6.33 33.28 -26.04
C CYS A 418 5.56 34.59 -26.27
N ARG A 419 4.64 34.64 -27.24
CA ARG A 419 3.77 35.81 -27.48
C ARG A 419 2.81 36.04 -26.32
N TYR A 420 2.24 34.98 -25.77
CA TYR A 420 1.39 35.06 -24.59
C TYR A 420 2.17 35.59 -23.38
N THR A 421 3.34 35.03 -23.11
CA THR A 421 4.25 35.50 -22.04
C THR A 421 4.59 36.98 -22.22
N ASN A 422 4.87 37.41 -23.45
CA ASN A 422 5.11 38.82 -23.75
C ASN A 422 3.87 39.71 -23.49
N SER A 423 2.66 39.22 -23.80
CA SER A 423 1.41 39.96 -23.51
C SER A 423 1.17 40.11 -22.01
N ILE A 424 1.57 39.13 -21.19
CA ILE A 424 1.50 39.22 -19.72
C ILE A 424 2.43 40.32 -19.20
N LEU A 425 3.64 40.39 -19.75
CA LEU A 425 4.72 41.25 -19.23
C LEU A 425 4.75 42.68 -19.83
N GLN A 426 3.83 43.04 -20.74
CA GLN A 426 3.79 44.37 -21.37
C GLN A 426 3.00 45.41 -20.55
N LYS A 427 3.52 46.65 -20.46
CA LYS A 427 2.81 47.82 -19.89
C LYS A 427 1.48 48.05 -20.62
N GLY A 428 0.42 48.32 -19.86
CA GLY A 428 -0.93 48.50 -20.40
C GLY A 428 -1.67 47.19 -20.69
N SER A 429 -1.06 46.05 -20.37
CA SER A 429 -1.79 44.80 -20.19
C SER A 429 -2.90 45.03 -19.16
N LYS A 430 -4.15 44.77 -19.54
CA LYS A 430 -5.30 44.80 -18.61
C LYS A 430 -5.27 43.65 -17.59
N ILE A 431 -4.19 42.88 -17.56
CA ILE A 431 -3.97 41.76 -16.66
C ILE A 431 -3.68 42.35 -15.28
N ALA A 432 -4.47 41.93 -14.29
CA ALA A 432 -4.60 42.58 -13.01
C ALA A 432 -3.39 42.35 -12.10
N GLU A 433 -3.57 42.65 -10.81
CA GLU A 433 -2.60 42.75 -9.73
C GLU A 433 -1.38 41.81 -9.81
N GLU A 434 -0.28 42.22 -9.20
CA GLU A 434 1.01 41.50 -9.21
C GLU A 434 0.88 40.00 -8.87
N ARG A 435 -0.06 39.63 -7.99
CA ARG A 435 -0.36 38.23 -7.64
C ARG A 435 -0.90 37.43 -8.81
N GLU A 436 -1.86 37.98 -9.57
CA GLU A 436 -2.43 37.30 -10.73
C GLU A 436 -1.38 37.10 -11.83
N THR A 437 -0.51 38.10 -12.03
CA THR A 437 0.59 38.00 -12.99
C THR A 437 1.50 36.81 -12.67
N GLU A 438 1.85 36.62 -11.40
CA GLU A 438 2.71 35.52 -10.96
C GLU A 438 2.06 34.15 -11.18
N ASP A 439 0.75 34.01 -10.95
CA ASP A 439 0.03 32.76 -11.20
C ASP A 439 -0.08 32.44 -12.69
N LEU A 440 -0.27 33.45 -13.55
CA LEU A 440 -0.20 33.28 -15.00
C LEU A 440 1.19 32.86 -15.47
N LEU A 441 2.26 33.36 -14.84
CA LEU A 441 3.63 32.92 -15.16
C LEU A 441 3.86 31.46 -14.73
N LYS A 442 3.32 31.01 -13.59
CA LYS A 442 3.37 29.58 -13.21
C LYS A 442 2.66 28.70 -14.24
N GLN A 443 1.47 29.11 -14.68
CA GLN A 443 0.71 28.44 -15.74
C GLN A 443 1.48 28.34 -17.06
N VAL A 444 2.17 29.41 -17.47
CA VAL A 444 3.07 29.38 -18.63
C VAL A 444 4.17 28.34 -18.45
N MET A 445 4.74 28.23 -17.24
CA MET A 445 5.82 27.29 -16.96
C MET A 445 5.37 25.82 -16.97
N VAL A 446 4.11 25.54 -16.61
CA VAL A 446 3.52 24.19 -16.77
C VAL A 446 3.57 23.76 -18.23
N ILE A 447 3.12 24.62 -19.15
CA ILE A 447 3.15 24.31 -20.59
C ILE A 447 4.59 24.29 -21.12
N PHE A 448 5.45 25.21 -20.66
CA PHE A 448 6.86 25.28 -21.06
C PHE A 448 7.63 23.98 -20.74
N LYS A 449 7.29 23.28 -19.65
CA LYS A 449 7.86 21.96 -19.30
C LYS A 449 7.85 21.01 -20.50
N TYR A 450 6.74 20.99 -21.22
CA TYR A 450 6.43 20.04 -22.29
C TYR A 450 6.91 20.45 -23.67
N ILE A 451 7.48 21.65 -23.84
CA ILE A 451 8.00 22.10 -25.14
C ILE A 451 9.35 21.43 -25.45
N HIS A 452 9.51 20.90 -26.66
CA HIS A 452 10.80 20.41 -27.17
C HIS A 452 11.74 21.54 -27.58
N ASP A 453 11.29 22.46 -28.43
CA ASP A 453 12.08 23.57 -29.00
C ASP A 453 12.23 24.75 -28.01
N LYS A 454 12.86 24.48 -26.86
CA LYS A 454 13.12 25.47 -25.80
C LYS A 454 14.09 26.55 -26.27
N ASP A 455 15.09 26.20 -27.08
CA ASP A 455 16.00 27.15 -27.71
C ASP A 455 15.29 28.19 -28.60
N VAL A 456 14.26 27.77 -29.35
CA VAL A 456 13.42 28.68 -30.14
C VAL A 456 12.63 29.62 -29.24
N PHE A 457 12.12 29.11 -28.11
CA PHE A 457 11.48 29.95 -27.08
C PHE A 457 12.46 31.00 -26.58
N GLN A 458 13.65 30.59 -26.14
CA GLN A 458 14.70 31.46 -25.61
C GLN A 458 15.09 32.57 -26.61
N LYS A 459 15.28 32.21 -27.88
CA LYS A 459 15.66 33.16 -28.94
C LYS A 459 14.54 34.16 -29.24
N THR A 460 13.30 33.70 -29.30
CA THR A 460 12.13 34.55 -29.55
C THR A 460 11.85 35.45 -28.36
N TYR A 461 11.92 34.89 -27.15
CA TYR A 461 11.77 35.61 -25.91
C TYR A 461 12.84 36.68 -25.74
N GLY A 462 14.11 36.35 -26.02
CA GLY A 462 15.20 37.32 -25.98
C GLY A 462 14.95 38.53 -26.86
N LYS A 463 14.48 38.33 -28.10
CA LYS A 463 14.12 39.44 -29.00
C LYS A 463 12.98 40.30 -28.46
N LEU A 464 11.95 39.69 -27.87
CA LEU A 464 10.82 40.40 -27.30
C LEU A 464 11.21 41.14 -26.01
N LEU A 465 12.01 40.51 -25.15
CA LEU A 465 12.58 41.12 -23.95
C LEU A 465 13.45 42.32 -24.32
N CYS A 466 14.34 42.21 -25.32
CA CYS A 466 15.07 43.37 -25.84
C CYS A 466 14.09 44.50 -26.15
N ARG A 467 13.11 44.27 -27.02
CA ARG A 467 12.17 45.31 -27.43
C ARG A 467 11.48 45.96 -26.24
N ARG A 468 10.97 45.17 -25.28
CA ARG A 468 10.31 45.69 -24.07
C ARG A 468 11.23 46.54 -23.21
N LEU A 469 12.48 46.13 -23.01
CA LEU A 469 13.47 46.87 -22.23
C LEU A 469 13.83 48.21 -22.90
N ILE A 470 13.92 48.24 -24.23
CA ILE A 470 14.28 49.42 -25.02
C ILE A 470 13.16 50.45 -25.03
N SER A 471 11.94 50.01 -25.30
CA SER A 471 10.78 50.90 -25.37
C SER A 471 10.21 51.24 -23.99
N ASP A 472 10.86 50.81 -22.91
CA ASP A 472 10.38 50.88 -21.54
C ASP A 472 8.92 50.38 -21.39
N MET A 473 8.59 49.27 -22.07
CA MET A 473 7.26 48.67 -22.12
C MET A 473 7.12 47.44 -21.21
N SER A 474 8.07 47.16 -20.32
CA SER A 474 7.92 46.09 -19.32
C SER A 474 7.00 46.55 -18.18
N ALA A 475 5.96 45.78 -17.88
CA ALA A 475 4.96 46.08 -16.86
C ALA A 475 5.56 46.10 -15.44
N ASN A 476 6.34 45.06 -15.12
CA ASN A 476 6.96 44.88 -13.81
C ASN A 476 8.34 44.23 -13.99
N SER A 477 9.38 44.87 -13.44
CA SER A 477 10.76 44.34 -13.44
C SER A 477 10.89 43.06 -12.59
N ASP A 478 10.12 42.93 -11.52
CA ASP A 478 10.16 41.76 -10.65
C ASP A 478 9.51 40.54 -11.31
N ALA A 479 8.45 40.74 -12.09
CA ALA A 479 7.84 39.68 -12.90
C ALA A 479 8.79 39.13 -13.98
N GLU A 480 9.56 40.00 -14.64
CA GLU A 480 10.61 39.60 -15.60
C GLU A 480 11.71 38.76 -14.92
N ARG A 481 12.16 39.20 -13.74
CA ARG A 481 13.15 38.46 -12.94
C ARG A 481 12.60 37.12 -12.44
N SER A 482 11.34 37.09 -12.02
CA SER A 482 10.61 35.89 -11.58
C SER A 482 10.56 34.83 -12.69
N LEU A 483 10.20 35.23 -13.91
CA LEU A 483 10.17 34.33 -15.06
C LEU A 483 11.56 33.78 -15.41
N LEU A 484 12.59 34.63 -15.43
CA LEU A 484 13.97 34.18 -15.68
C LEU A 484 14.45 33.19 -14.61
N SER A 485 14.04 33.38 -13.35
CA SER A 485 14.34 32.43 -12.27
C SER A 485 13.68 31.07 -12.51
N LYS A 486 12.41 31.03 -12.91
CA LYS A 486 11.70 29.79 -13.23
C LYS A 486 12.29 29.07 -14.44
N MET A 487 12.67 29.82 -15.49
CA MET A 487 13.36 29.25 -16.65
C MET A 487 14.73 28.69 -16.28
N LYS A 488 15.44 29.32 -15.34
CA LYS A 488 16.72 28.84 -14.80
C LYS A 488 16.56 27.53 -14.05
N GLU A 489 15.51 27.40 -13.25
CA GLU A 489 15.23 26.18 -12.49
C GLU A 489 14.98 24.98 -13.42
N MET A 490 14.22 25.19 -14.49
CA MET A 490 13.85 24.13 -15.43
C MET A 490 14.96 23.74 -16.43
N CYS A 491 15.80 24.69 -16.86
CA CYS A 491 16.76 24.49 -17.96
C CYS A 491 18.22 24.76 -17.58
N GLY A 492 18.49 25.18 -16.35
CA GLY A 492 19.83 25.50 -15.86
C GLY A 492 20.30 26.93 -16.14
N PHE A 493 21.47 27.26 -15.57
CA PHE A 493 22.04 28.62 -15.62
C PHE A 493 22.46 29.06 -17.02
N GLU A 494 23.09 28.18 -17.80
CA GLU A 494 23.61 28.51 -19.13
C GLU A 494 22.49 28.99 -20.06
N TYR A 495 21.33 28.35 -19.98
CA TYR A 495 20.14 28.67 -20.76
C TYR A 495 19.62 30.10 -20.51
N VAL A 496 19.69 30.63 -19.29
CA VAL A 496 19.20 32.00 -19.02
C VAL A 496 20.30 33.07 -19.02
N SER A 497 21.58 32.67 -18.99
CA SER A 497 22.75 33.55 -18.79
C SER A 497 22.71 34.85 -19.62
N LYS A 498 22.48 34.75 -20.94
CA LYS A 498 22.40 35.88 -21.86
C LYS A 498 21.21 36.80 -21.55
N LEU A 499 20.06 36.21 -21.25
CA LEU A 499 18.84 36.95 -20.91
C LEU A 499 18.99 37.70 -19.58
N THR A 500 19.54 37.04 -18.56
CA THR A 500 19.80 37.62 -17.24
C THR A 500 20.83 38.74 -17.30
N ARG A 501 21.89 38.58 -18.09
CA ARG A 501 22.89 39.65 -18.32
C ARG A 501 22.25 40.84 -19.01
N MET A 502 21.53 40.62 -20.09
CA MET A 502 20.83 41.68 -20.82
C MET A 502 19.83 42.45 -19.92
N PHE A 503 19.07 41.74 -19.10
CA PHE A 503 18.15 42.35 -18.14
C PHE A 503 18.89 43.19 -17.09
N SER A 504 19.98 42.66 -16.55
CA SER A 504 20.80 43.37 -15.56
C SER A 504 21.47 44.62 -16.16
N ASP A 505 21.97 44.53 -17.39
CA ASP A 505 22.56 45.66 -18.11
C ASP A 505 21.51 46.77 -18.37
N ALA A 506 20.26 46.39 -18.68
CA ALA A 506 19.16 47.34 -18.84
C ALA A 506 18.79 48.04 -17.53
N CYS A 507 18.71 47.31 -16.41
CA CYS A 507 18.47 47.92 -15.09
C CYS A 507 19.60 48.88 -14.69
N LEU A 508 20.86 48.46 -14.83
CA LEU A 508 22.02 49.31 -14.58
C LEU A 508 22.02 50.56 -15.45
N SER A 509 21.62 50.44 -16.72
CA SER A 509 21.50 51.59 -17.62
C SER A 509 20.44 52.59 -17.12
N LYS A 510 19.30 52.12 -16.58
CA LYS A 510 18.28 53.01 -16.00
C LYS A 510 18.81 53.71 -14.74
N ASP A 511 19.44 52.97 -13.83
CA ASP A 511 20.04 53.53 -12.61
C ASP A 511 21.11 54.59 -12.91
N LEU A 512 21.99 54.32 -13.90
CA LEU A 512 23.00 55.28 -14.34
C LEU A 512 22.37 56.51 -14.98
N THR A 513 21.31 56.33 -15.78
CA THR A 513 20.58 57.44 -16.41
C THR A 513 19.92 58.32 -15.35
N GLU A 514 19.31 57.74 -14.31
CA GLU A 514 18.74 58.50 -13.20
C GLU A 514 19.79 59.25 -12.39
N LYS A 515 20.91 58.61 -12.06
CA LYS A 515 22.03 59.27 -11.37
C LYS A 515 22.57 60.44 -12.18
N TYR A 516 22.69 60.28 -13.50
CA TYR A 516 23.12 61.35 -14.40
C TYR A 516 22.11 62.52 -14.41
N LYS A 517 20.80 62.22 -14.52
CA LYS A 517 19.75 63.25 -14.43
C LYS A 517 19.85 64.04 -13.12
N ARG A 518 20.00 63.38 -11.96
CA ARG A 518 20.14 64.08 -10.66
C ARG A 518 21.35 65.02 -10.60
N VAL A 519 22.47 64.60 -11.16
CA VAL A 519 23.69 65.45 -11.24
C VAL A 519 23.48 66.63 -12.18
N PHE A 520 22.76 66.42 -13.28
CA PHE A 520 22.45 67.49 -14.23
C PHE A 520 21.43 68.49 -13.66
N ASP A 521 20.37 68.02 -13.01
CA ASP A 521 19.36 68.86 -12.35
C ASP A 521 20.00 69.72 -11.24
N TYR A 522 20.95 69.15 -10.49
CA TYR A 522 21.76 69.91 -9.52
C TYR A 522 22.60 71.00 -10.21
N ALA A 523 23.22 70.69 -11.36
CA ALA A 523 24.01 71.66 -12.12
C ALA A 523 23.17 72.76 -12.79
N GLU A 524 21.95 72.46 -13.26
CA GLU A 524 21.00 73.46 -13.77
C GLU A 524 20.48 74.37 -12.64
N SER A 525 20.32 73.87 -11.42
CA SER A 525 19.92 74.71 -10.27
C SER A 525 20.98 75.75 -9.86
N GLU A 526 22.25 75.55 -10.25
CA GLU A 526 23.35 76.51 -10.07
C GLU A 526 23.62 77.39 -11.30
N SER A 527 22.94 77.18 -12.44
CA SER A 527 23.19 77.93 -13.68
C SER A 527 21.92 78.54 -14.29
N GLU A 528 21.86 79.88 -14.32
CA GLU A 528 20.72 80.73 -14.70
C GLU A 528 20.29 80.68 -16.20
N VAL A 529 20.60 79.61 -16.94
CA VAL A 529 20.21 79.49 -18.36
C VAL A 529 19.69 78.09 -18.66
N GLY A 530 18.36 77.95 -18.63
CA GLY A 530 17.67 76.69 -18.93
C GLY A 530 17.90 76.20 -20.36
N PHE A 531 18.23 74.91 -20.50
CA PHE A 531 18.30 74.23 -21.79
C PHE A 531 17.55 72.90 -21.74
N ALA A 532 16.32 72.87 -22.26
CA ALA A 532 15.56 71.64 -22.43
C ALA A 532 16.12 70.75 -23.56
N VAL A 533 16.33 69.46 -23.30
CA VAL A 533 16.65 68.44 -24.31
C VAL A 533 15.87 67.14 -24.06
N GLU A 534 15.15 66.65 -25.07
CA GLU A 534 14.55 65.31 -25.12
C GLU A 534 15.59 64.25 -25.47
N HIS A 535 15.58 63.10 -24.79
CA HIS A 535 16.48 61.99 -25.09
C HIS A 535 15.78 60.62 -25.12
N THR A 536 15.76 60.01 -26.31
CA THR A 536 15.46 58.59 -26.59
C THR A 536 16.72 57.72 -26.54
N VAL A 537 16.63 56.49 -26.00
CA VAL A 537 17.73 55.52 -25.92
C VAL A 537 17.39 54.25 -26.70
N VAL A 538 18.34 53.77 -27.53
CA VAL A 538 18.24 52.50 -28.30
C VAL A 538 19.52 51.67 -28.09
N PRO A 539 19.42 50.38 -27.70
CA PRO A 539 20.47 49.39 -27.83
C PRO A 539 20.17 48.35 -28.92
N LEU A 540 21.14 48.10 -29.79
CA LEU A 540 21.20 46.94 -30.69
C LEU A 540 22.35 46.02 -30.25
N SER A 541 22.18 44.73 -30.52
CA SER A 541 23.10 43.65 -30.13
C SER A 541 24.47 43.80 -30.78
N GLY A 542 25.52 43.87 -29.96
CA GLY A 542 26.91 43.91 -30.40
C GLY A 542 27.49 45.32 -30.32
N ILE A 543 28.67 45.44 -29.74
CA ILE A 543 29.39 46.70 -29.46
C ILE A 543 29.48 47.56 -30.74
N VAL A 544 28.59 48.56 -30.89
CA VAL A 544 28.85 49.91 -31.44
C VAL A 544 27.73 50.85 -30.94
N LEU A 545 28.09 51.87 -30.15
CA LEU A 545 27.22 53.02 -29.88
C LEU A 545 27.25 53.94 -31.11
N ILE A 546 26.32 53.78 -32.05
CA ILE A 546 26.08 54.80 -33.08
C ILE A 546 24.92 55.67 -32.61
N PHE A 547 25.27 56.85 -32.09
CA PHE A 547 24.31 57.92 -31.84
C PHE A 547 24.08 58.69 -33.16
N ALA A 548 22.85 58.70 -33.66
CA ALA A 548 22.45 59.66 -34.68
C ALA A 548 22.18 61.00 -33.98
N TYR A 549 23.07 61.98 -34.17
CA TYR A 549 22.90 63.32 -33.61
C TYR A 549 22.32 64.27 -34.65
N THR A 550 21.24 64.97 -34.30
CA THR A 550 20.95 66.29 -34.88
C THR A 550 21.89 67.33 -34.26
N SER A 551 22.23 68.39 -35.01
CA SER A 551 23.29 69.37 -34.68
C SER A 551 23.22 69.99 -33.27
N LYS A 552 22.09 69.94 -32.56
CA LYS A 552 21.94 70.40 -31.17
C LYS A 552 22.46 69.42 -30.11
N GLY A 553 22.60 68.12 -30.40
CA GLY A 553 23.06 67.10 -29.44
C GLY A 553 24.57 67.04 -29.20
N LEU A 554 25.39 67.71 -30.03
CA LEU A 554 26.85 67.63 -29.92
C LEU A 554 27.44 68.32 -28.68
N LYS A 555 26.71 69.24 -28.03
CA LYS A 555 27.22 69.94 -26.83
C LYS A 555 27.16 69.08 -25.56
N CYS A 556 26.14 68.23 -25.40
CA CYS A 556 26.01 67.32 -24.24
C CYS A 556 27.04 66.17 -24.25
N VAL A 557 27.60 65.83 -25.41
CA VAL A 557 28.57 64.73 -25.55
C VAL A 557 29.96 65.10 -25.03
N LYS A 558 30.31 66.38 -24.88
CA LYS A 558 31.65 66.75 -24.37
C LYS A 558 31.82 66.48 -22.86
N SER A 559 30.73 66.43 -22.09
CA SER A 559 30.73 66.15 -20.64
C SER A 559 30.44 64.69 -20.31
N SER A 560 29.75 63.96 -21.20
CA SER A 560 29.32 62.57 -20.98
C SER A 560 30.44 61.51 -20.82
N PRO A 561 31.62 61.61 -21.47
CA PRO A 561 32.68 60.61 -21.33
C PRO A 561 33.19 60.53 -19.89
N ARG A 562 33.38 61.67 -19.20
CA ARG A 562 34.03 61.68 -17.89
C ARG A 562 33.28 60.86 -16.83
N ILE A 563 31.94 60.88 -16.87
CA ILE A 563 31.11 60.14 -15.91
C ILE A 563 31.00 58.65 -16.29
N PHE A 564 30.91 58.35 -17.60
CA PHE A 564 30.86 56.96 -18.08
C PHE A 564 32.18 56.21 -17.83
N TRP A 565 33.32 56.87 -18.03
CA TRP A 565 34.66 56.30 -17.80
C TRP A 565 35.04 56.23 -16.31
N SER A 566 34.43 57.03 -15.43
CA SER A 566 34.70 56.97 -13.98
C SER A 566 34.00 55.81 -13.24
N HIS A 567 33.06 55.12 -13.89
CA HIS A 567 32.25 54.05 -13.27
C HIS A 567 32.47 52.66 -13.87
N ILE A 568 33.39 52.52 -14.83
CA ILE A 568 33.79 51.23 -15.38
C ILE A 568 35.17 50.89 -14.80
N PRO A 569 35.31 49.88 -13.92
CA PRO A 569 36.61 49.38 -13.53
C PRO A 569 37.33 48.87 -14.78
N LEU A 570 38.56 49.33 -15.04
CA LEU A 570 39.40 48.98 -16.19
C LEU A 570 39.58 47.46 -16.41
N ASN A 571 39.26 46.63 -15.41
CA ASN A 571 39.33 45.17 -15.49
C ASN A 571 38.16 44.47 -16.20
N ARG A 572 37.16 45.21 -16.72
CA ARG A 572 36.04 44.62 -17.52
C ARG A 572 36.12 44.89 -19.02
N LEU A 573 37.24 45.43 -19.52
CA LEU A 573 37.46 45.75 -20.94
C LEU A 573 38.42 44.75 -21.64
N ARG A 574 38.30 43.45 -21.36
CA ARG A 574 38.91 42.39 -22.16
C ARG A 574 37.86 41.50 -22.79
#